data_AF-A0A482UX10-F1
#
_entry.id   AF-A0A482UX10-F1
#
_cell.length_a   1.000
_cell.length_b   1.000
_cell.length_c   1.000
_cell.angle_alpha   90.00
_cell.angle_beta   90.00
_cell.angle_gamma   90.00
#
_symmetry.space_group_name_H-M   'P 1'
#
loop_
_entity.id
_entity.type
_entity.pdbx_description
1 polymer ?
#
loop_
_entity_poly.entity_id
_entity_poly.type
_entity_poly.pdbx_seq_one_letter_code
_entity_poly.pdbx_strand_id
1 'polypeptide(L)'
;MLIEAACSKTARYIWNQHDLQLVTSYIHQIKRSEPVITEEVCCFHMEPRVRLVTYHETITETYHENGHTKHRTVRVPRTRTETYMEKVVRHRDKLKICFDRVVDHTIVPNVNEYSICKLTCTKTWHPSADTQGCYEYAIQNFKQRHAYCDNEREFTSVFDLPGYLQDVLVYVSDAHIPLVLKHGAVVFSVATVCMMGWVYRIYLSGIVGRQRVEVCKEVHVCPHGAV
;
A
#
# COMPACT_ATOMS: atom_id res chain seq x y z
N MET A 1 -3.40 -6.44 22.42
CA MET A 1 -4.65 -5.79 21.96
C MET A 1 -4.43 -4.58 21.06
N LEU A 2 -3.61 -3.60 21.41
CA LEU A 2 -3.36 -2.43 20.54
C LEU A 2 -2.80 -2.81 19.16
N ILE A 3 -1.96 -3.84 19.08
CA ILE A 3 -1.44 -4.40 17.83
C ILE A 3 -2.57 -4.94 16.94
N GLU A 4 -3.57 -5.61 17.53
CA GLU A 4 -4.71 -6.14 16.78
C GLU A 4 -5.62 -5.01 16.24
N ALA A 5 -5.76 -3.93 17.02
CA ALA A 5 -6.47 -2.74 16.55
C ALA A 5 -5.71 -2.01 15.44
N ALA A 6 -4.39 -1.88 15.54
CA ALA A 6 -3.52 -1.34 14.49
C ALA A 6 -3.63 -2.12 13.17
N CYS A 7 -3.78 -3.44 13.26
CA CYS A 7 -3.87 -4.31 12.07
C CYS A 7 -5.30 -4.48 11.53
N SER A 8 -6.32 -3.92 12.19
CA SER A 8 -7.72 -4.11 11.77
C SER A 8 -8.07 -3.31 10.52
N LYS A 9 -8.75 -3.94 9.55
CA LYS A 9 -9.30 -3.24 8.37
C LYS A 9 -10.21 -2.08 8.79
N THR A 10 -11.01 -2.26 9.84
CA THR A 10 -11.90 -1.21 10.37
C THR A 10 -11.14 0.01 10.82
N ALA A 11 -9.96 -0.18 11.42
CA ALA A 11 -9.18 0.91 11.95
C ALA A 11 -8.60 1.80 10.84
N ARG A 12 -8.25 1.23 9.67
CA ARG A 12 -7.85 2.02 8.48
C ARG A 12 -8.92 3.02 8.06
N TYR A 13 -10.18 2.58 7.96
CA TYR A 13 -11.29 3.47 7.62
C TYR A 13 -11.49 4.58 8.67
N ILE A 14 -11.26 4.28 9.94
CA ILE A 14 -11.43 5.25 11.04
C ILE A 14 -10.30 6.27 11.07
N TRP A 15 -9.06 5.84 10.84
CA TRP A 15 -7.92 6.76 10.76
C TRP A 15 -7.95 7.62 9.50
N ASN A 16 -8.52 7.11 8.40
CA ASN A 16 -8.68 7.86 7.16
C ASN A 16 -9.93 8.78 7.15
N GLN A 17 -10.53 9.10 8.31
CA GLN A 17 -11.67 10.03 8.42
C GLN A 17 -11.29 11.52 8.31
N HIS A 18 -10.03 11.82 7.97
CA HIS A 18 -9.33 13.02 8.45
C HIS A 18 -10.02 14.37 8.21
N ASP A 19 -10.92 14.49 7.23
CA ASP A 19 -11.57 15.78 6.93
C ASP A 19 -13.11 15.77 7.03
N LEU A 20 -13.74 14.70 7.53
CA LEU A 20 -15.21 14.57 7.62
C LEU A 20 -15.90 15.18 6.36
N GLN A 21 -15.51 14.71 5.18
CA GLN A 21 -16.04 15.25 3.93
C GLN A 21 -17.27 14.47 3.48
N LEU A 22 -18.22 15.18 2.87
CA LEU A 22 -19.29 14.58 2.07
C LEU A 22 -18.69 13.66 0.99
N VAL A 23 -19.31 12.51 0.77
CA VAL A 23 -18.91 11.57 -0.29
C VAL A 23 -18.82 12.24 -1.66
N THR A 24 -19.77 13.13 -1.97
CA THR A 24 -19.82 13.88 -3.22
C THR A 24 -18.64 14.83 -3.36
N SER A 25 -18.26 15.50 -2.27
CA SER A 25 -17.13 16.43 -2.24
C SER A 25 -15.81 15.68 -2.42
N TYR A 26 -15.63 14.56 -1.71
CA TYR A 26 -14.45 13.71 -1.87
C TYR A 26 -14.32 13.18 -3.31
N ILE A 27 -15.38 12.58 -3.84
CA ILE A 27 -15.38 12.06 -5.22
C ILE A 27 -15.09 13.19 -6.22
N HIS A 28 -15.71 14.35 -6.04
CA HIS A 28 -15.51 15.48 -6.92
C HIS A 28 -14.09 16.05 -6.86
N GLN A 29 -13.48 16.08 -5.67
CA GLN A 29 -12.06 16.41 -5.49
C GLN A 29 -11.19 15.42 -6.27
N ILE A 30 -11.39 14.11 -6.08
CA ILE A 30 -10.65 13.05 -6.77
C ILE A 30 -10.82 13.13 -8.30
N LYS A 31 -12.03 13.44 -8.78
CA LYS A 31 -12.31 13.65 -10.20
C LYS A 31 -11.52 14.83 -10.78
N ARG A 32 -11.33 15.90 -10.01
CA ARG A 32 -10.57 17.09 -10.41
C ARG A 32 -9.06 16.98 -10.20
N SER A 33 -8.60 16.11 -9.29
CA SER A 33 -7.17 15.93 -9.03
C SER A 33 -6.44 15.45 -10.29
N GLU A 34 -5.37 16.15 -10.62
CA GLU A 34 -4.45 15.75 -11.69
C GLU A 34 -3.54 14.60 -11.20
N PRO A 35 -3.46 13.50 -11.96
CA PRO A 35 -2.57 12.40 -11.64
C PRO A 35 -1.10 12.76 -11.88
N VAL A 36 -0.23 12.16 -11.06
CA VAL A 36 1.22 12.19 -11.26
C VAL A 36 1.68 10.77 -11.60
N ILE A 37 2.11 10.56 -12.84
CA ILE A 37 2.65 9.29 -13.29
C ILE A 37 4.16 9.41 -13.34
N THR A 38 4.84 8.56 -12.59
CA THR A 38 6.30 8.53 -12.49
C THR A 38 6.81 7.14 -12.80
N GLU A 39 7.72 7.03 -13.75
CA GLU A 39 8.46 5.79 -14.00
C GLU A 39 9.77 5.86 -13.22
N GLU A 40 10.01 4.90 -12.34
CA GLU A 40 11.21 4.81 -11.53
C GLU A 40 12.09 3.68 -12.05
N VAL A 41 13.41 3.89 -12.07
CA VAL A 41 14.39 2.84 -12.33
C VAL A 41 15.33 2.71 -11.14
N CYS A 42 15.59 1.47 -10.74
CA CYS A 42 16.59 1.11 -9.75
C CYS A 42 17.60 0.19 -10.42
N CYS A 43 18.83 0.68 -10.65
CA CYS A 43 19.93 -0.12 -11.19
C CYS A 43 20.76 -0.68 -10.03
N PHE A 44 20.97 -1.98 -10.04
CA PHE A 44 21.67 -2.68 -8.97
C PHE A 44 22.44 -3.88 -9.51
N HIS A 45 23.31 -4.42 -8.66
CA HIS A 45 23.91 -5.73 -8.82
C HIS A 45 23.87 -6.45 -7.47
N MET A 46 24.08 -7.76 -7.51
CA MET A 46 24.11 -8.59 -6.32
C MET A 46 25.58 -8.86 -5.95
N GLU A 47 25.99 -8.45 -4.75
CA GLU A 47 27.33 -8.71 -4.22
C GLU A 47 27.30 -9.90 -3.24
N PRO A 48 28.26 -10.84 -3.33
CA PRO A 48 28.39 -11.88 -2.33
C PRO A 48 28.92 -11.29 -1.02
N ARG A 49 28.16 -11.45 0.05
CA ARG A 49 28.56 -11.09 1.41
C ARG A 49 28.60 -12.30 2.30
N VAL A 50 29.43 -12.21 3.34
CA VAL A 50 29.65 -13.30 4.28
C VAL A 50 29.23 -12.84 5.67
N ARG A 51 28.42 -13.65 6.36
CA ARG A 51 28.04 -13.42 7.76
C ARG A 51 28.29 -14.67 8.60
N LEU A 52 28.62 -14.46 9.87
CA LEU A 52 28.63 -15.52 10.87
C LEU A 52 27.25 -15.62 11.48
N VAL A 53 26.61 -16.78 11.32
CA VAL A 53 25.32 -17.06 11.95
C VAL A 53 25.54 -18.01 13.11
N THR A 54 25.11 -17.57 14.28
CA THR A 54 25.06 -18.41 15.48
C THR A 54 23.72 -19.13 15.53
N TYR A 55 23.76 -20.46 15.60
CA TYR A 55 22.57 -21.30 15.78
C TYR A 55 22.76 -22.25 16.95
N HIS A 56 21.66 -22.73 17.52
CA HIS A 56 21.70 -23.70 18.61
C HIS A 56 21.45 -25.08 18.04
N GLU A 57 22.47 -25.92 18.09
CA GLU A 57 22.35 -27.34 17.79
C GLU A 57 21.93 -28.07 19.06
N THR A 58 20.98 -28.99 18.91
CA THR A 58 20.51 -29.81 20.02
C THR A 58 21.22 -31.15 19.94
N ILE A 59 22.14 -31.41 20.86
CA ILE A 59 22.93 -32.64 20.91
C ILE A 59 22.38 -33.50 22.05
N THR A 60 22.10 -34.77 21.76
CA THR A 60 21.72 -35.75 22.78
C THR A 60 22.96 -36.52 23.20
N GLU A 61 23.50 -36.18 24.36
CA GLU A 61 24.62 -36.91 24.96
C GLU A 61 24.08 -38.17 25.65
N THR A 62 24.72 -39.30 25.38
CA THR A 62 24.42 -40.56 26.04
C THR A 62 25.53 -40.85 27.04
N TYR A 63 25.19 -41.03 28.31
CA TYR A 63 26.15 -41.31 29.37
C TYR A 63 25.66 -42.47 30.25
N HIS A 64 26.59 -43.21 30.84
CA HIS A 64 26.28 -44.30 31.75
C HIS A 64 26.45 -43.85 33.19
N GLU A 65 25.40 -44.01 33.99
CA GLU A 65 25.40 -43.70 35.41
C GLU A 65 24.80 -44.91 36.15
N ASN A 66 25.58 -45.52 37.04
CA ASN A 66 25.18 -46.71 37.81
C ASN A 66 24.70 -47.90 36.95
N GLY A 67 25.36 -48.15 35.82
CA GLY A 67 25.00 -49.27 34.92
C GLY A 67 23.76 -49.03 34.04
N HIS A 68 23.09 -47.89 34.18
CA HIS A 68 21.98 -47.50 33.32
C HIS A 68 22.43 -46.45 32.28
N THR A 69 21.95 -46.61 31.05
CA THR A 69 22.13 -45.63 29.98
C THR A 69 21.14 -44.48 30.16
N LYS A 70 21.62 -43.25 30.25
CA LYS A 70 20.80 -42.04 30.30
C LYS A 70 21.08 -41.15 29.09
N HIS A 71 20.07 -40.39 28.68
CA HIS A 71 20.17 -39.42 27.60
C HIS A 71 19.93 -38.01 28.15
N ARG A 72 20.82 -37.08 27.84
CA ARG A 72 20.65 -35.65 28.16
C ARG A 72 20.70 -34.84 26.89
N THR A 73 19.69 -34.02 26.69
CA THR A 73 19.64 -33.07 25.58
C THR A 73 20.27 -31.75 26.01
N VAL A 74 21.36 -31.36 25.34
CA VAL A 74 22.09 -30.11 25.60
C VAL A 74 22.00 -29.22 24.36
N ARG A 75 21.71 -27.92 24.56
CA ARG A 75 21.77 -26.91 23.50
C ARG A 75 23.16 -26.31 23.44
N VAL A 76 23.88 -26.54 22.35
CA VAL A 76 25.24 -26.03 22.14
C VAL A 76 25.21 -24.93 21.09
N PRO A 77 25.72 -23.71 21.36
CA PRO A 77 25.87 -22.69 20.35
C PRO A 77 26.94 -23.11 19.34
N ARG A 78 26.58 -23.13 18.05
CA ARG A 78 27.48 -23.34 16.92
C ARG A 78 27.47 -22.09 16.05
N THR A 79 28.60 -21.80 15.44
CA THR A 79 28.71 -20.76 14.41
C THR A 79 28.96 -21.41 13.07
N ARG A 80 28.27 -20.93 12.04
CA ARG A 80 28.61 -21.25 10.65
C ARG A 80 28.75 -19.98 9.84
N THR A 81 29.67 -20.02 8.89
CA THR A 81 29.85 -18.96 7.90
C THR A 81 28.83 -19.17 6.78
N GLU A 82 27.93 -18.20 6.59
CA GLU A 82 26.96 -18.19 5.50
C GLU A 82 27.36 -17.13 4.47
N THR A 83 27.36 -17.50 3.19
CA THR A 83 27.44 -16.55 2.08
C THR A 83 26.03 -16.25 1.59
N TYR A 84 25.69 -14.96 1.43
CA TYR A 84 24.41 -14.51 0.89
C TYR A 84 24.65 -13.42 -0.15
N MET A 85 23.69 -13.24 -1.05
CA MET A 85 23.75 -12.19 -2.07
C MET A 85 23.04 -10.94 -1.54
N GLU A 86 23.72 -9.80 -1.53
CA GLU A 86 23.16 -8.52 -1.11
C GLU A 86 22.92 -7.62 -2.32
N LYS A 87 21.71 -7.06 -2.41
CA LYS A 87 21.34 -6.09 -3.45
C LYS A 87 22.03 -4.76 -3.16
N VAL A 88 22.99 -4.38 -4.01
CA VAL A 88 23.69 -3.10 -3.95
C VAL A 88 23.16 -2.19 -5.03
N VAL A 89 22.40 -1.17 -4.61
CA VAL A 89 21.83 -0.18 -5.51
C VAL A 89 22.91 0.84 -5.89
N ARG A 90 23.25 0.92 -7.17
CA ARG A 90 24.20 1.93 -7.69
C ARG A 90 23.53 3.21 -8.12
N HIS A 91 22.35 3.12 -8.70
CA HIS A 91 21.70 4.26 -9.33
C HIS A 91 20.19 4.19 -9.22
N ARG A 92 19.56 5.36 -9.03
CA ARG A 92 18.11 5.55 -9.06
C ARG A 92 17.81 6.78 -9.90
N ASP A 93 16.85 6.65 -10.81
CA ASP A 93 16.34 7.78 -11.58
C ASP A 93 14.81 7.72 -11.67
N LYS A 94 14.19 8.86 -11.96
CA LYS A 94 12.74 9.01 -12.07
C LYS A 94 12.39 9.83 -13.30
N LEU A 95 11.53 9.30 -14.15
CA LEU A 95 10.89 10.02 -15.24
C LEU A 95 9.47 10.40 -14.84
N LYS A 96 9.24 11.70 -14.61
CA LYS A 96 7.89 12.24 -14.46
C LYS A 96 7.29 12.47 -15.85
N ILE A 97 6.13 11.89 -16.11
CA ILE A 97 5.44 12.04 -17.39
C ILE A 97 4.46 13.19 -17.27
N CYS A 98 4.59 14.15 -18.18
CA CYS A 98 3.70 15.31 -18.25
C CYS A 98 2.59 15.04 -19.27
N PHE A 99 1.38 15.45 -18.93
CA PHE A 99 0.19 15.30 -19.77
C PHE A 99 -0.50 16.66 -19.84
N ASP A 100 -1.12 16.96 -20.97
CA ASP A 100 -1.80 18.23 -21.19
C ASP A 100 -3.28 18.18 -20.80
N ARG A 101 -3.87 16.99 -20.90
CA ARG A 101 -5.28 16.80 -20.61
C ARG A 101 -5.53 15.45 -19.94
N VAL A 102 -6.46 15.46 -18.99
CA VAL A 102 -6.90 14.27 -18.28
C VAL A 102 -8.41 14.16 -18.37
N VAL A 103 -8.90 13.00 -18.77
CA VAL A 103 -10.32 12.66 -18.83
C VAL A 103 -10.60 11.67 -17.70
N ASP A 104 -11.64 11.95 -16.91
CA ASP A 104 -12.04 11.12 -15.78
C ASP A 104 -13.18 10.17 -16.18
N HIS A 105 -12.96 8.87 -15.99
CA HIS A 105 -13.94 7.81 -16.20
C HIS A 105 -14.33 7.15 -14.87
N THR A 106 -14.30 7.90 -13.76
CA THR A 106 -14.55 7.34 -12.43
C THR A 106 -16.00 6.87 -12.29
N ILE A 107 -16.16 5.57 -12.02
CA ILE A 107 -17.46 4.92 -11.82
C ILE A 107 -17.84 5.06 -10.34
N VAL A 108 -18.97 5.72 -10.10
CA VAL A 108 -19.49 6.00 -8.75
C VAL A 108 -20.78 5.20 -8.57
N PRO A 109 -20.83 4.26 -7.60
CA PRO A 109 -22.07 3.55 -7.29
C PRO A 109 -23.08 4.49 -6.63
N ASN A 110 -24.36 4.10 -6.61
CA ASN A 110 -25.40 4.88 -5.94
C ASN A 110 -25.14 4.89 -4.42
N VAL A 111 -24.73 6.05 -3.88
CA VAL A 111 -24.33 6.19 -2.46
C VAL A 111 -25.51 6.61 -1.57
N ASN A 112 -26.67 6.95 -2.15
CA ASN A 112 -27.77 7.63 -1.46
C ASN A 112 -28.52 6.76 -0.44
N GLU A 113 -28.28 5.45 -0.40
CA GLU A 113 -29.01 4.51 0.46
C GLU A 113 -28.56 4.50 1.93
N TYR A 114 -27.37 5.04 2.23
CA TYR A 114 -26.77 4.97 3.56
C TYR A 114 -26.41 6.35 4.10
N SER A 115 -26.45 6.53 5.42
CA SER A 115 -25.98 7.77 6.06
C SER A 115 -24.45 7.85 6.10
N ILE A 116 -23.79 6.71 6.28
CA ILE A 116 -22.33 6.54 6.30
C ILE A 116 -21.93 5.46 5.29
N CYS A 117 -20.85 5.69 4.55
CA CYS A 117 -20.33 4.76 3.59
C CYS A 117 -18.84 4.46 3.82
N LYS A 118 -18.49 3.17 3.81
CA LYS A 118 -17.12 2.68 3.60
C LYS A 118 -16.86 2.64 2.11
N LEU A 119 -16.04 3.57 1.64
CA LEU A 119 -15.56 3.56 0.26
C LEU A 119 -14.24 2.81 0.22
N THR A 120 -14.20 1.72 -0.53
CA THR A 120 -12.95 1.16 -1.01
C THR A 120 -12.74 1.67 -2.44
N CYS A 121 -11.77 2.56 -2.57
CA CYS A 121 -11.36 3.13 -3.84
C CYS A 121 -10.28 2.24 -4.46
N THR A 122 -10.37 2.03 -5.75
CA THR A 122 -9.27 1.49 -6.58
C THR A 122 -8.93 2.51 -7.63
N LYS A 123 -7.64 2.75 -7.86
CA LYS A 123 -7.18 3.72 -8.86
C LYS A 123 -6.49 3.01 -10.00
N THR A 124 -6.87 3.35 -11.22
CA THR A 124 -6.29 2.88 -12.47
C THR A 124 -6.10 4.06 -13.41
N TRP A 125 -5.18 3.93 -14.34
CA TRP A 125 -4.99 4.90 -15.39
C TRP A 125 -4.60 4.21 -16.69
N HIS A 126 -4.86 4.86 -17.81
CA HIS A 126 -4.41 4.42 -19.11
C HIS A 126 -4.09 5.63 -20.00
N PRO A 127 -3.07 5.54 -20.87
CA PRO A 127 -2.91 6.52 -21.93
C PRO A 127 -4.08 6.41 -22.91
N SER A 128 -4.50 7.54 -23.48
CA SER A 128 -5.40 7.53 -24.63
C SER A 128 -4.74 6.88 -25.85
N ALA A 129 -5.53 6.37 -26.79
CA ALA A 129 -5.03 5.71 -28.00
C ALA A 129 -4.02 6.60 -28.76
N ASP A 130 -4.30 7.90 -28.87
CA ASP A 130 -3.44 8.87 -29.56
C ASP A 130 -2.11 9.13 -28.81
N THR A 131 -2.10 8.94 -27.49
CA THR A 131 -0.96 9.22 -26.61
C THR A 131 -0.10 7.99 -26.36
N GLN A 132 -0.63 6.79 -26.58
CA GLN A 132 0.03 5.54 -26.26
C GLN A 132 1.43 5.44 -26.90
N GLY A 133 1.56 5.80 -28.18
CA GLY A 133 2.86 5.79 -28.86
C GLY A 133 3.89 6.74 -28.25
N CYS A 134 3.48 7.94 -27.83
CA CYS A 134 4.37 8.91 -27.18
C CYS A 134 4.82 8.42 -25.80
N TYR A 135 3.89 7.83 -25.03
CA TYR A 135 4.19 7.23 -23.73
C TYR A 135 5.18 6.06 -23.86
N GLU A 136 4.90 5.14 -24.79
CA GLU A 136 5.78 3.99 -25.06
C GLU A 136 7.16 4.45 -25.52
N TYR A 137 7.24 5.45 -26.41
CA TYR A 137 8.50 6.04 -26.84
C TYR A 137 9.29 6.66 -25.68
N ALA A 138 8.64 7.44 -24.81
CA ALA A 138 9.27 8.05 -23.63
C ALA A 138 9.83 6.98 -22.67
N ILE A 139 9.08 5.89 -22.44
CA ILE A 139 9.55 4.76 -21.62
C ILE A 139 10.71 4.03 -22.28
N GLN A 140 10.64 3.76 -23.59
CA GLN A 140 11.72 3.09 -24.30
C GLN A 140 13.00 3.93 -24.24
N ASN A 141 12.92 5.23 -24.44
CA ASN A 141 14.04 6.14 -24.27
C ASN A 141 14.57 6.13 -22.83
N PHE A 142 13.69 6.13 -21.83
CA PHE A 142 14.10 6.03 -20.43
C PHE A 142 14.84 4.72 -20.12
N LYS A 143 14.34 3.59 -20.64
CA LYS A 143 14.99 2.28 -20.51
C LYS A 143 16.33 2.22 -21.22
N GLN A 144 16.43 2.81 -22.43
CA GLN A 144 17.66 2.86 -23.21
C GLN A 144 18.73 3.72 -22.56
N ARG A 145 18.37 4.90 -22.00
CA ARG A 145 19.30 5.75 -21.25
C ARG A 145 19.96 5.03 -20.08
N HIS A 146 19.25 4.09 -19.46
CA HIS A 146 19.72 3.29 -18.34
C HIS A 146 20.24 1.91 -18.75
N ALA A 147 20.42 1.64 -20.05
CA ALA A 147 20.78 0.31 -20.53
C ALA A 147 22.13 -0.19 -20.02
N TYR A 148 23.06 0.74 -19.74
CA TYR A 148 24.45 0.48 -19.39
C TYR A 148 24.81 0.88 -17.96
N CYS A 149 23.85 1.23 -17.10
CA CYS A 149 24.13 1.68 -15.74
C CYS A 149 24.59 0.54 -14.80
N ASP A 150 23.95 -0.64 -14.90
CA ASP A 150 24.31 -1.82 -14.10
C ASP A 150 23.76 -3.11 -14.75
N ASN A 151 24.16 -4.27 -14.20
CA ASN A 151 23.76 -5.60 -14.67
C ASN A 151 22.24 -5.81 -14.52
N GLU A 152 21.68 -5.48 -13.35
CA GLU A 152 20.28 -5.69 -13.03
C GLU A 152 19.53 -4.36 -12.89
N ARG A 153 18.27 -4.35 -13.34
CA ARG A 153 17.42 -3.15 -13.42
C ARG A 153 15.99 -3.51 -13.07
N GLU A 154 15.40 -2.72 -12.19
CA GLU A 154 13.99 -2.81 -11.80
C GLU A 154 13.29 -1.53 -12.21
N PHE A 155 12.26 -1.66 -13.04
CA PHE A 155 11.41 -0.55 -13.48
C PHE A 155 10.07 -0.63 -12.78
N THR A 156 9.66 0.46 -12.16
CA THR A 156 8.41 0.55 -11.41
C THR A 156 7.62 1.76 -11.86
N SER A 157 6.38 1.54 -12.30
CA SER A 157 5.44 2.62 -12.61
C SER A 157 4.68 3.00 -11.34
N VAL A 158 4.78 4.26 -10.94
CA VAL A 158 4.10 4.82 -9.78
C VAL A 158 3.00 5.76 -10.27
N PHE A 159 1.77 5.42 -9.93
CA PHE A 159 0.59 6.25 -10.19
C PHE A 159 0.15 6.91 -8.89
N ASP A 160 0.43 8.20 -8.76
CA ASP A 160 -0.03 9.00 -7.62
C ASP A 160 -1.19 9.90 -8.00
N LEU A 161 -2.13 10.07 -7.08
CA LEU A 161 -3.31 10.91 -7.27
C LEU A 161 -3.52 11.73 -5.98
N PRO A 162 -3.22 13.04 -5.99
CA PRO A 162 -3.31 13.86 -4.79
C PRO A 162 -4.71 13.81 -4.15
N GLY A 163 -4.74 13.55 -2.85
CA GLY A 163 -5.98 13.41 -2.07
C GLY A 163 -6.61 12.01 -2.13
N TYR A 164 -6.07 11.08 -2.91
CA TYR A 164 -6.58 9.71 -2.99
C TYR A 164 -6.31 8.92 -1.70
N LEU A 165 -7.37 8.35 -1.13
CA LEU A 165 -7.33 7.39 -0.04
C LEU A 165 -7.98 6.08 -0.50
N GLN A 166 -7.29 4.95 -0.31
CA GLN A 166 -7.78 3.63 -0.72
C GLN A 166 -9.01 3.19 0.07
N ASP A 167 -9.00 3.37 1.38
CA ASP A 167 -10.08 2.97 2.28
C ASP A 167 -10.50 4.21 3.07
N VAL A 168 -11.64 4.82 2.73
CA VAL A 168 -12.12 6.05 3.36
C VAL A 168 -13.53 5.85 3.93
N LEU A 169 -13.80 6.47 5.07
CA LEU A 169 -15.13 6.52 5.66
C LEU A 169 -15.70 7.92 5.47
N VAL A 170 -16.78 8.00 4.70
CA VAL A 170 -17.43 9.27 4.34
C VAL A 170 -18.90 9.22 4.75
N TYR A 171 -19.53 10.39 4.89
CA TYR A 171 -20.97 10.48 5.08
C TYR A 171 -21.65 11.02 3.81
N VAL A 172 -22.93 10.69 3.66
CA VAL A 172 -23.67 10.95 2.42
C VAL A 172 -24.47 12.25 2.50
N SER A 173 -24.95 12.61 3.69
CA SER A 173 -25.74 13.82 3.93
C SER A 173 -25.28 14.55 5.18
N ASP A 174 -25.17 15.89 5.09
CA ASP A 174 -24.80 16.77 6.21
C ASP A 174 -25.88 16.81 7.32
N ALA A 175 -27.12 16.42 7.00
CA ALA A 175 -28.24 16.57 7.91
C ALA A 175 -28.01 15.83 9.25
N HIS A 176 -27.34 14.68 9.21
CA HIS A 176 -27.06 13.87 10.40
C HIS A 176 -25.66 13.25 10.33
N ILE A 177 -24.65 13.99 10.80
CA ILE A 177 -23.32 13.42 11.05
C ILE A 177 -23.36 12.67 12.38
N PRO A 178 -23.27 11.33 12.39
CA PRO A 178 -23.31 10.57 13.63
C PRO A 178 -22.07 10.87 14.49
N LEU A 179 -22.26 10.94 15.81
CA LEU A 179 -21.17 11.16 16.77
C LEU A 179 -20.02 10.14 16.63
N VAL A 180 -20.36 8.95 16.13
CA VAL A 180 -19.43 7.86 15.81
C VAL A 180 -18.43 8.26 14.74
N LEU A 181 -18.74 9.21 13.85
CA LEU A 181 -17.79 9.73 12.88
C LEU A 181 -16.90 10.81 13.53
N LYS A 182 -17.51 11.75 14.26
CA LYS A 182 -16.79 12.87 14.90
C LYS A 182 -15.75 12.42 15.93
N HIS A 183 -16.09 11.38 16.69
CA HIS A 183 -15.22 10.83 17.74
C HIS A 183 -14.83 9.38 17.46
N GLY A 184 -14.90 8.93 16.21
CA GLY A 184 -14.75 7.52 15.84
C GLY A 184 -13.44 6.90 16.31
N ALA A 185 -12.32 7.60 16.10
CA ALA A 185 -11.00 7.14 16.54
C ALA A 185 -10.92 6.97 18.07
N VAL A 186 -11.49 7.90 18.83
CA VAL A 186 -11.50 7.86 20.31
C VAL A 186 -12.38 6.72 20.78
N VAL A 187 -13.63 6.63 20.28
CA VAL A 187 -14.58 5.58 20.66
C VAL A 187 -14.03 4.20 20.32
N PHE A 188 -13.41 4.03 19.15
CA PHE A 188 -12.79 2.76 18.76
C PHE A 188 -11.59 2.39 19.64
N SER A 189 -10.77 3.38 20.02
CA SER A 189 -9.62 3.17 20.91
C SER A 189 -10.08 2.74 22.30
N VAL A 190 -11.08 3.43 22.87
CA VAL A 190 -11.69 3.08 24.16
C VAL A 190 -12.31 1.68 24.11
N ALA A 191 -13.12 1.39 23.08
CA ALA A 191 -13.71 0.07 22.89
C ALA A 191 -12.65 -1.04 22.78
N THR A 192 -11.53 -0.77 22.11
CA THR A 192 -10.40 -1.71 22.02
C THR A 192 -9.75 -1.95 23.38
N VAL A 193 -9.50 -0.90 24.17
CA VAL A 193 -8.91 -1.02 25.52
C VAL A 193 -9.83 -1.82 26.44
N CYS A 194 -11.15 -1.62 26.33
CA CYS A 194 -12.16 -2.37 27.08
C CYS A 194 -12.40 -3.81 26.56
N MET A 195 -11.61 -4.31 25.60
CA MET A 195 -11.83 -5.60 24.92
C MET A 195 -13.16 -5.73 24.15
N MET A 196 -13.87 -4.62 23.91
CA MET A 196 -15.14 -4.55 23.20
C MET A 196 -14.98 -4.17 21.71
N GLY A 197 -13.76 -4.28 21.17
CA GLY A 197 -13.48 -3.92 19.78
C GLY A 197 -14.34 -4.67 18.76
N TRP A 198 -14.69 -5.94 19.04
CA TRP A 198 -15.55 -6.74 18.17
C TRP A 198 -17.00 -6.25 18.16
N VAL A 199 -17.56 -5.86 19.32
CA VAL A 199 -18.92 -5.30 19.45
C VAL A 199 -19.02 -4.01 18.62
N TYR A 200 -18.02 -3.14 18.74
CA TYR A 200 -17.95 -1.93 17.94
C TYR A 200 -17.89 -2.21 16.44
N ARG A 201 -17.14 -3.25 16.01
CA ARG A 201 -17.08 -3.65 14.59
C ARG A 201 -18.43 -4.16 14.08
N ILE A 202 -19.19 -4.90 14.88
CA ILE A 202 -20.55 -5.35 14.53
C ILE A 202 -21.48 -4.15 14.40
N TYR A 203 -21.50 -3.28 15.40
CA TYR A 203 -22.29 -2.05 15.40
C TYR A 203 -22.00 -1.19 14.17
N LEU A 204 -20.71 -0.90 13.90
CA LEU A 204 -20.30 -0.11 12.74
C LEU A 204 -20.66 -0.80 11.42
N SER A 205 -20.59 -2.14 11.35
CA SER A 205 -20.96 -2.87 10.14
C SER A 205 -22.48 -2.88 9.88
N GLY A 206 -23.30 -2.71 10.92
CA GLY A 206 -24.76 -2.59 10.77
C GLY A 206 -25.23 -1.23 10.25
N ILE A 207 -24.47 -0.17 10.50
CA ILE A 207 -24.85 1.21 10.12
C ILE A 207 -24.21 1.63 8.79
N VAL A 208 -23.03 1.11 8.48
CA VAL A 208 -22.21 1.58 7.37
C VAL A 208 -22.41 0.72 6.13
N GLY A 209 -22.89 1.34 5.05
CA GLY A 209 -22.89 0.73 3.72
C GLY A 209 -21.47 0.55 3.19
N ARG A 210 -21.24 -0.51 2.41
CA ARG A 210 -19.94 -0.73 1.73
C ARG A 210 -20.12 -0.45 0.25
N GLN A 211 -19.30 0.44 -0.28
CA GLN A 211 -19.31 0.79 -1.70
C GLN A 211 -17.89 0.74 -2.25
N ARG A 212 -17.79 0.41 -3.53
CA ARG A 212 -16.53 0.36 -4.25
C ARG A 212 -16.53 1.42 -5.34
N VAL A 213 -15.51 2.26 -5.34
CA VAL A 213 -15.34 3.33 -6.33
C VAL A 213 -14.14 3.00 -7.17
N GLU A 214 -14.32 2.97 -8.49
CA GLU A 214 -13.23 2.72 -9.43
C GLU A 214 -12.85 4.04 -10.08
N VAL A 215 -11.73 4.60 -9.65
CA VAL A 215 -11.16 5.85 -10.15
C VAL A 215 -10.32 5.53 -11.37
N CYS A 216 -10.80 5.88 -12.54
CA CYS A 216 -10.11 5.65 -13.80
C CYS A 216 -9.75 6.99 -14.45
N LYS A 217 -8.45 7.23 -14.69
CA LYS A 217 -7.95 8.43 -15.37
C LYS A 217 -7.41 8.06 -16.75
N GLU A 218 -7.95 8.67 -17.78
CA GLU A 218 -7.37 8.64 -19.13
C GLU A 218 -6.50 9.89 -19.33
N VAL A 219 -5.25 9.70 -19.75
CA VAL A 219 -4.30 10.80 -19.93
C VAL A 219 -3.98 11.03 -21.40
N HIS A 220 -3.91 12.30 -21.79
CA HIS A 220 -3.60 12.73 -23.15
C HIS A 220 -2.34 13.61 -23.15
N VAL A 221 -1.37 13.28 -24.00
CA VAL A 221 -0.20 14.10 -24.30
C VAL A 221 -0.45 14.85 -25.60
N CYS A 222 -0.17 16.14 -25.62
CA CYS A 222 -0.16 16.94 -26.84
C CYS A 222 1.07 16.54 -27.66
N PRO A 223 0.90 16.18 -28.94
CA PRO A 223 2.00 15.71 -29.78
C PRO A 223 3.07 16.78 -30.10
N HIS A 224 2.99 18.00 -29.54
CA HIS A 224 3.84 19.14 -29.91
C HIS A 224 4.84 19.57 -28.82
N GLY A 225 4.98 18.81 -27.72
CA GLY A 225 5.78 19.23 -26.56
C GLY A 225 6.86 18.26 -26.07
N ALA A 226 7.21 17.21 -26.83
CA ALA A 226 8.30 16.33 -26.46
C ALA A 226 9.66 17.01 -26.75
N VAL A 227 10.17 17.75 -25.77
CA VAL A 227 11.57 18.21 -25.70
C VAL A 227 12.25 17.51 -24.54
#